data_AF-A0A5P8M3M3-F1
#
_entry.id   AF-A0A5P8M3M3-F1
#
_cell.length_a   1.000
_cell.length_b   1.000
_cell.length_c   1.000
_cell.angle_alpha   90.00
_cell.angle_beta   90.00
_cell.angle_gamma   90.00
#
_symmetry.space_group_name_H-M   'P 1'
#
loop_
_entity.id
_entity.type
_entity.pdbx_description
1 polymer ?
#
loop_
_entity_poly.entity_id
_entity_poly.type
_entity_poly.pdbx_seq_one_letter_code
_entity_poly.pdbx_strand_id
1 'polypeptide(L)'
;MAELDTSPLTPEQFATLKMYLKVDQNIEDDMIMLLVHDAADELAKAVRFGSTPEDYLKQPLARDRFFMAIMKQVKEDYDYRGMGAEVMRFPLQTSATNIINQLRTEIGGDLDADQSDDGTHSTHQL
;
A
#
# COMPACT_ATOMS: atom_id res chain seq x y z
N MET A 1 -17.56 5.59 -23.81
CA MET A 1 -16.92 5.69 -22.49
C MET A 1 -15.61 4.95 -22.58
N ALA A 2 -14.51 5.53 -22.12
CA ALA A 2 -13.27 4.78 -21.96
C ALA A 2 -13.51 3.68 -20.92
N GLU A 3 -12.83 2.54 -21.07
CA GLU A 3 -12.84 1.50 -20.05
C GLU A 3 -12.10 2.01 -18.81
N LEU A 4 -12.65 1.79 -17.62
CA LEU A 4 -12.03 2.20 -16.37
C LEU A 4 -10.74 1.39 -16.17
N ASP A 5 -9.61 2.07 -16.01
CA ASP A 5 -8.37 1.42 -15.59
C ASP A 5 -8.45 1.13 -14.09
N THR A 6 -8.61 -0.15 -13.72
CA THR A 6 -8.65 -0.56 -12.31
C THR A 6 -7.27 -0.87 -11.75
N SER A 7 -6.20 -0.84 -12.56
CA SER A 7 -4.84 -1.12 -12.11
C SER A 7 -4.42 -0.14 -11.01
N PRO A 8 -3.69 -0.56 -9.95
CA PRO A 8 -3.10 -1.88 -9.74
C PRO A 8 -4.06 -2.89 -9.09
N LEU A 9 -5.33 -2.54 -8.89
CA LEU A 9 -6.32 -3.41 -8.27
C LEU A 9 -6.99 -4.34 -9.30
N THR A 10 -7.39 -5.51 -8.84
CA THR A 10 -8.35 -6.34 -9.60
C THR A 10 -9.75 -5.71 -9.54
N PRO A 11 -10.65 -6.03 -10.48
CA PRO A 11 -12.05 -5.58 -10.41
C PRO A 11 -12.74 -5.94 -9.09
N GLU A 12 -12.43 -7.10 -8.51
CA GLU A 12 -12.99 -7.53 -7.22
C GLU A 12 -12.45 -6.71 -6.05
N GLN A 13 -11.15 -6.36 -6.08
CA GLN A 13 -10.55 -5.46 -5.11
C GLN A 13 -11.16 -4.06 -5.21
N PHE A 14 -11.35 -3.55 -6.43
CA PHE A 14 -12.01 -2.27 -6.64
C PHE A 14 -13.47 -2.27 -6.15
N ALA A 15 -14.22 -3.34 -6.45
CA ALA A 15 -15.58 -3.50 -5.92
C ALA A 15 -15.61 -3.55 -4.37
N THR A 16 -14.63 -4.22 -3.76
CA THR A 16 -14.49 -4.27 -2.29
C THR A 16 -14.18 -2.89 -1.71
N LEU A 17 -13.30 -2.13 -2.35
CA LEU A 17 -13.01 -0.75 -1.98
C LEU A 17 -14.26 0.13 -2.05
N LYS A 18 -15.05 0.04 -3.14
CA LYS A 18 -16.32 0.78 -3.26
C LYS A 18 -17.29 0.46 -2.13
N MET A 19 -17.41 -0.82 -1.77
CA MET A 19 -18.21 -1.24 -0.62
C MET A 19 -17.69 -0.63 0.69
N TYR A 20 -16.36 -0.58 0.87
CA TYR A 20 -15.73 0.05 2.04
C TYR A 20 -15.99 1.56 2.13
N LEU A 21 -15.99 2.25 0.98
CA LEU A 21 -16.35 3.67 0.85
C LEU A 21 -17.86 3.93 0.95
N LYS A 22 -18.69 2.87 0.94
CA LYS A 22 -20.15 2.93 0.87
C LYS A 22 -20.67 3.64 -0.39
N VAL A 23 -20.00 3.41 -1.52
CA VAL A 23 -20.39 3.95 -2.83
C VAL A 23 -21.02 2.83 -3.66
N ASP A 24 -22.25 3.03 -4.12
CA ASP A 24 -23.04 2.07 -4.90
C ASP A 24 -23.19 2.44 -6.38
N GLN A 25 -22.95 3.69 -6.74
CA GLN A 25 -22.99 4.20 -8.11
C GLN A 25 -21.62 4.13 -8.79
N ASN A 26 -21.58 4.26 -10.13
CA ASN A 26 -20.34 4.24 -10.91
C ASN A 26 -19.86 5.63 -11.37
N ILE A 27 -20.58 6.69 -11.01
CA ILE A 27 -20.26 8.06 -11.47
C ILE A 27 -18.94 8.59 -10.91
N GLU A 28 -18.51 8.07 -9.75
CA GLU A 28 -17.29 8.48 -9.07
C GLU A 28 -16.10 7.54 -9.34
N ASP A 29 -16.26 6.52 -10.20
CA ASP A 29 -15.27 5.45 -10.35
C ASP A 29 -13.91 5.96 -10.84
N ASP A 30 -13.89 6.86 -11.83
CA ASP A 30 -12.65 7.48 -12.33
C ASP A 30 -11.94 8.29 -11.23
N MET A 31 -12.71 9.00 -10.39
CA MET A 31 -12.17 9.79 -9.28
C MET A 31 -11.65 8.88 -8.16
N ILE A 32 -12.35 7.80 -7.84
CA ILE A 32 -11.90 6.82 -6.84
C ILE A 32 -10.62 6.16 -7.32
N MET A 33 -10.50 5.81 -8.61
CA MET A 33 -9.27 5.25 -9.17
C MET A 33 -8.11 6.24 -9.13
N LEU A 34 -8.35 7.56 -9.32
CA LEU A 34 -7.32 8.58 -9.11
C LEU A 34 -6.73 8.51 -7.69
N LEU A 35 -7.59 8.40 -6.67
CA LEU A 35 -7.15 8.27 -5.27
C LEU A 35 -6.42 6.94 -5.03
N VAL A 36 -6.87 5.86 -5.67
CA VAL A 36 -6.20 4.55 -5.59
C VAL A 36 -4.78 4.62 -6.15
N HIS A 37 -4.60 5.24 -7.33
CA HIS A 37 -3.28 5.33 -7.95
C HIS A 37 -2.31 6.12 -7.06
N ASP A 38 -2.74 7.26 -6.53
CA ASP A 38 -1.94 8.12 -5.66
C ASP A 38 -1.57 7.40 -4.35
N ALA A 39 -2.58 6.89 -3.63
CA ALA A 39 -2.39 6.18 -2.37
C ALA A 39 -1.51 4.93 -2.53
N ALA A 40 -1.72 4.13 -3.58
CA ALA A 40 -0.95 2.91 -3.78
C ALA A 40 0.53 3.21 -4.05
N ASP A 41 0.82 4.23 -4.87
CA ASP A 41 2.18 4.64 -5.20
C ASP A 41 2.91 5.26 -3.99
N GLU A 42 2.23 6.12 -3.22
CA GLU A 42 2.78 6.68 -1.98
C GLU A 42 3.08 5.59 -0.95
N LEU A 43 2.13 4.67 -0.73
CA LEU A 43 2.28 3.57 0.23
C LEU A 43 3.43 2.63 -0.18
N ALA A 44 3.56 2.30 -1.47
CA ALA A 44 4.65 1.47 -1.96
C ALA A 44 6.00 2.09 -1.63
N LYS A 45 6.19 3.35 -2.05
CA LYS A 45 7.43 4.12 -1.81
C LYS A 45 7.71 4.34 -0.34
N ALA A 46 6.66 4.48 0.48
CA ALA A 46 6.79 4.52 1.92
C ALA A 46 7.33 3.19 2.45
N VAL A 47 6.85 2.03 1.98
CA VAL A 47 7.39 0.73 2.43
C VAL A 47 8.84 0.54 1.98
N ARG A 48 9.18 0.79 0.72
CA ARG A 48 10.56 0.68 0.22
C ARG A 48 10.80 1.68 -0.90
N PHE A 49 11.93 2.38 -0.86
CA PHE A 49 12.27 3.29 -1.94
C PHE A 49 12.36 2.54 -3.28
N GLY A 50 11.69 3.07 -4.30
CA GLY A 50 11.69 2.52 -5.66
C GLY A 50 10.81 1.29 -5.89
N SER A 51 10.04 0.83 -4.89
CA SER A 51 9.03 -0.20 -5.11
C SER A 51 7.79 0.34 -5.81
N THR A 52 7.01 -0.57 -6.38
CA THR A 52 5.71 -0.27 -7.00
C THR A 52 4.58 -0.99 -6.26
N PRO A 53 3.31 -0.59 -6.46
CA PRO A 53 2.17 -1.29 -5.85
C PRO A 53 2.13 -2.79 -6.18
N GLU A 54 2.53 -3.19 -7.39
CA GLU A 54 2.55 -4.58 -7.82
C GLU A 54 3.51 -5.44 -7.00
N ASP A 55 4.61 -4.86 -6.50
CA ASP A 55 5.57 -5.58 -5.65
C ASP A 55 4.87 -6.17 -4.43
N TYR A 56 3.83 -5.52 -3.90
CA TYR A 56 3.11 -5.96 -2.71
C TYR A 56 1.81 -6.69 -3.04
N LEU A 57 1.05 -6.21 -4.04
CA LEU A 57 -0.24 -6.80 -4.41
C LEU A 57 -0.10 -8.20 -5.04
N LYS A 58 1.06 -8.53 -5.63
CA LYS A 58 1.34 -9.88 -6.16
C LYS A 58 1.92 -10.85 -5.13
N GLN A 59 2.38 -10.36 -3.97
CA GLN A 59 2.99 -11.18 -2.93
C GLN A 59 1.95 -11.64 -1.91
N PRO A 60 1.63 -12.95 -1.79
CA PRO A 60 0.56 -13.43 -0.92
C PRO A 60 0.69 -12.98 0.55
N LEU A 61 1.92 -12.92 1.07
CA LEU A 61 2.20 -12.54 2.46
C LEU A 61 1.98 -11.04 2.74
N ALA A 62 2.12 -10.18 1.72
CA ALA A 62 1.99 -8.74 1.84
C ALA A 62 0.65 -8.20 1.30
N ARG A 63 0.07 -8.89 0.31
CA ARG A 63 -1.07 -8.43 -0.50
C ARG A 63 -2.22 -7.90 0.34
N ASP A 64 -2.72 -8.71 1.28
CA ASP A 64 -3.94 -8.35 2.01
C ASP A 64 -3.72 -7.15 2.93
N ARG A 65 -2.51 -7.04 3.52
CA ARG A 65 -2.12 -5.91 4.36
C ARG A 65 -1.92 -4.65 3.52
N PHE A 66 -1.23 -4.76 2.40
CA PHE A 66 -1.02 -3.63 1.50
C PHE A 66 -2.33 -3.13 0.90
N PHE A 67 -3.21 -4.03 0.47
CA PHE A 67 -4.56 -3.68 0.01
C PHE A 67 -5.39 -3.01 1.13
N MET A 68 -5.31 -3.50 2.37
CA MET A 68 -5.95 -2.86 3.52
C MET A 68 -5.42 -1.44 3.77
N ALA A 69 -4.11 -1.20 3.60
CA ALA A 69 -3.53 0.13 3.70
C ALA A 69 -4.08 1.08 2.61
N ILE A 70 -4.17 0.61 1.36
CA ILE A 70 -4.79 1.37 0.26
C ILE A 70 -6.23 1.74 0.61
N MET A 71 -7.06 0.78 1.05
CA MET A 71 -8.46 1.05 1.39
C MET A 71 -8.60 2.11 2.49
N LYS A 72 -7.73 2.06 3.51
CA LYS A 72 -7.73 3.03 4.61
C LYS A 72 -7.32 4.43 4.14
N GLN A 73 -6.26 4.52 3.33
CA GLN A 73 -5.77 5.80 2.82
C GLN A 73 -6.79 6.44 1.86
N VAL A 74 -7.28 5.68 0.88
CA VAL A 74 -8.29 6.16 -0.08
C VAL A 74 -9.58 6.58 0.63
N LYS A 75 -9.98 5.88 1.69
CA LYS A 75 -11.14 6.29 2.49
C LYS A 75 -10.94 7.66 3.13
N GLU A 76 -9.76 7.92 3.67
CA GLU A 76 -9.43 9.21 4.24
C GLU A 76 -9.47 10.29 3.15
N ASP A 77 -8.73 10.10 2.05
CA ASP A 77 -8.68 11.09 0.97
C ASP A 77 -10.06 11.35 0.35
N TYR A 78 -10.89 10.30 0.26
CA TYR A 78 -12.26 10.40 -0.21
C TYR A 78 -13.18 11.16 0.77
N ASP A 79 -13.14 10.84 2.06
CA ASP A 79 -13.98 11.50 3.08
C ASP A 79 -13.59 12.99 3.26
N TYR A 80 -12.32 13.32 3.04
CA TYR A 80 -11.76 14.67 3.20
C TYR A 80 -11.65 15.47 1.89
N ARG A 81 -12.16 14.94 0.77
CA ARG A 81 -12.13 15.62 -0.54
C ARG A 81 -12.83 16.97 -0.47
N GLY A 82 -12.14 18.03 -0.89
CA GLY A 82 -12.69 19.39 -0.92
C GLY A 82 -12.81 20.09 0.46
N MET A 83 -12.30 19.49 1.53
CA MET A 83 -12.28 20.14 2.86
C MET A 83 -11.04 21.03 3.00
N GLY A 84 -11.26 22.34 3.12
CA GLY A 84 -10.22 23.34 3.39
C GLY A 84 -9.67 23.26 4.82
N ALA A 85 -8.70 24.14 5.13
CA ALA A 85 -7.98 24.17 6.41
C ALA A 85 -8.86 24.40 7.67
N GLU A 86 -10.17 24.64 7.49
CA GLU A 86 -11.12 24.93 8.57
C GLU A 86 -11.71 23.68 9.23
N VAL A 87 -11.52 22.50 8.64
CA VAL A 87 -11.95 21.24 9.26
C VAL A 87 -10.85 20.71 10.16
N MET A 88 -11.14 20.60 11.47
CA MET A 88 -10.27 19.96 12.46
C MET A 88 -9.92 18.55 12.01
N ARG A 89 -8.69 18.36 11.55
CA ARG A 89 -8.10 17.05 11.28
C ARG A 89 -7.51 16.53 12.57
N PHE A 90 -7.99 15.40 13.06
CA PHE A 90 -7.16 14.62 13.97
C PHE A 90 -5.99 14.08 13.13
N PRO A 91 -4.73 14.16 13.62
CA PRO A 91 -3.60 13.62 12.88
C PRO A 91 -3.90 12.18 12.49
N LEU A 92 -3.66 11.82 11.21
CA LEU A 92 -3.74 10.48 10.63
C LEU A 92 -3.66 9.42 11.73
N GLN A 93 -4.81 8.85 12.11
CA GLN A 93 -4.89 7.85 13.18
C GLN A 93 -4.31 6.53 12.68
N THR A 94 -2.98 6.47 12.62
CA THR A 94 -2.08 5.35 12.93
C THR A 94 -2.19 4.07 12.10
N SER A 95 -3.25 3.84 11.32
CA SER A 95 -3.55 2.48 10.84
C SER A 95 -2.82 2.08 9.55
N ALA A 96 -2.65 2.99 8.58
CA ALA A 96 -1.81 2.73 7.41
C ALA A 96 -0.31 2.70 7.81
N THR A 97 0.12 3.63 8.66
CA THR A 97 1.51 3.70 9.18
C THR A 97 1.95 2.41 9.87
N ASN A 98 1.07 1.79 10.68
CA ASN A 98 1.39 0.52 11.33
C ASN A 98 1.60 -0.60 10.31
N ILE A 99 0.76 -0.66 9.27
CA ILE A 99 0.91 -1.64 8.19
C ILE A 99 2.21 -1.40 7.41
N ILE A 100 2.51 -0.14 7.06
CA ILE A 100 3.76 0.23 6.38
C ILE A 100 4.98 -0.21 7.20
N ASN A 101 4.97 0.05 8.51
CA ASN A 101 6.06 -0.33 9.40
C ASN A 101 6.23 -1.86 9.52
N GLN A 102 5.14 -2.63 9.54
CA GLN A 102 5.21 -4.09 9.52
C GLN A 102 5.81 -4.59 8.19
N LEU A 103 5.31 -4.07 7.07
CA LEU A 103 5.81 -4.45 5.74
C LEU A 103 7.28 -4.07 5.55
N ARG A 104 7.72 -2.91 6.07
CA ARG A 104 9.13 -2.50 6.09
C ARG A 104 10.01 -3.53 6.79
N THR A 105 9.60 -3.97 7.99
CA THR A 105 10.38 -4.92 8.80
C THR A 105 10.46 -6.29 8.14
N GLU A 106 9.35 -6.78 7.61
CA GLU A 106 9.29 -8.14 7.06
C GLU A 106 9.95 -8.24 5.68
N ILE A 107 9.74 -7.25 4.81
CA ILE A 107 10.29 -7.27 3.43
C ILE A 107 11.72 -6.72 3.39
N GLY A 108 12.06 -5.80 4.29
CA GLY A 108 13.43 -5.29 4.46
C GLY A 108 14.33 -6.24 5.25
N GLY A 109 13.79 -6.99 6.22
CA GLY A 109 14.54 -7.91 7.06
C GLY A 109 15.03 -9.18 6.35
N ASP A 110 14.34 -9.62 5.30
CA ASP A 110 14.73 -10.80 4.52
C ASP A 110 16.03 -10.59 3.71
N LEU A 111 16.49 -9.35 3.51
CA LEU A 111 17.74 -9.05 2.79
C LEU A 111 18.98 -8.93 3.69
N ASP A 112 18.80 -8.65 4.99
CA ASP A 112 19.90 -8.60 5.95
C ASP A 112 20.27 -10.00 6.49
N ALA A 113 19.35 -10.96 6.42
CA ALA A 113 19.59 -12.34 6.85
C ALA A 113 20.45 -13.15 5.87
N ASP A 114 20.48 -12.78 4.59
CA ASP A 114 21.16 -13.53 3.52
C ASP A 114 22.61 -13.05 3.26
N GLN A 115 23.15 -12.14 4.10
CA GLN A 115 24.54 -11.66 4.04
C GLN A 115 25.44 -12.18 5.18
N SER A 116 25.12 -13.35 5.74
CA SER A 116 25.93 -13.96 6.82
C SER A 116 26.49 -15.35 6.51
N ASP A 117 26.72 -15.66 5.23
CA ASP A 117 27.52 -16.82 4.83
C ASP A 117 28.52 -16.45 3.72
N ASP A 118 29.59 -15.74 4.10
CA ASP A 118 30.84 -15.79 3.33
C ASP A 118 31.92 -16.45 4.19
N GLY A 119 31.96 -17.78 4.08
CA GLY A 119 33.00 -18.59 4.67
C GLY A 119 34.38 -18.22 4.14
N THR A 120 35.19 -17.57 4.96
CA THR A 120 36.64 -17.63 4.84
C THR A 120 37.31 -17.53 6.21
N HIS A 121 37.71 -18.68 6.78
CA HIS A 121 39.03 -18.82 7.40
C HIS A 121 39.52 -20.26 7.27
N SER A 122 40.33 -20.47 6.24
CA SER A 122 41.19 -21.64 6.08
C SER A 122 42.34 -21.60 7.09
N THR A 123 42.59 -22.78 7.67
CA THR A 123 43.86 -23.31 8.21
C THR A 123 44.74 -22.47 9.14
N HIS A 124 44.89 -22.95 10.38
CA HIS A 124 46.21 -23.46 10.80
C HIS A 124 46.07 -24.51 11.91
N GLN A 125 46.44 -25.75 11.58
CA GLN A 125 46.92 -26.73 12.57
C GLN A 125 48.16 -26.16 13.25
N LEU A 126 48.25 -26.26 14.58
CA LEU A 126 49.46 -26.63 15.32
C LEU A 126 49.03 -27.10 16.72
#